data_AF-A0A6N6LHB4-F1
#
_entry.id   AF-A0A6N6LHB4-F1
#
_cell.length_a   1.000
_cell.length_b   1.000
_cell.length_c   1.000
_cell.angle_alpha   90.00
_cell.angle_beta   90.00
_cell.angle_gamma   90.00
#
_symmetry.space_group_name_H-M   'P 1'
#
loop_
_entity.id
_entity.type
_entity.pdbx_description
1 polymer ?
#
loop_
_entity_poly.entity_id
_entity_poly.type
_entity_poly.pdbx_seq_one_letter_code
_entity_poly.pdbx_strand_id
1 'polypeptide(L)'
;MVRWPYLALTVWMVLSAPVQAAEPMPSPAGAAHLKAERGRIERVFVDEVAGIAGATPAQVRRGMPDGPRITDTGRRVIESLEHQTGRPLSSDQRAAIEAADARREAALARARADAARR
;
A
#
# COMPACT_ATOMS: atom_id res chain seq x y z
N MET A 1 -59.42 -32.51 16.33
CA MET A 1 -59.86 -31.10 16.33
C MET A 1 -58.90 -30.27 17.15
N VAL A 2 -57.92 -29.62 16.53
CA VAL A 2 -57.18 -28.49 17.13
C VAL A 2 -56.93 -27.50 15.98
N ARG A 3 -57.64 -26.38 16.01
CA ARG A 3 -57.49 -25.26 15.07
C ARG A 3 -56.38 -24.36 15.61
N TRP A 4 -55.30 -24.19 14.84
CA TRP A 4 -54.29 -23.16 15.07
C TRP A 4 -54.61 -21.96 14.18
N PRO A 5 -54.94 -20.77 14.73
CA PRO A 5 -54.90 -19.53 13.99
C PRO A 5 -53.60 -18.77 14.31
N TYR A 6 -53.34 -17.70 13.56
CA TYR A 6 -52.31 -16.68 13.79
C TYR A 6 -50.89 -17.05 13.35
N LEU A 7 -50.14 -16.21 12.66
CA LEU A 7 -50.34 -14.89 12.10
C LEU A 7 -49.21 -14.74 11.09
N ALA A 8 -49.54 -14.27 9.88
CA ALA A 8 -48.56 -13.92 8.88
C ALA A 8 -47.69 -12.76 9.41
N LEU A 9 -46.38 -12.98 9.54
CA LEU A 9 -45.41 -11.91 9.77
C LEU A 9 -44.55 -11.79 8.51
N THR A 10 -45.00 -10.93 7.59
CA THR A 10 -44.23 -10.58 6.40
C THR A 10 -43.12 -9.63 6.82
N VAL A 11 -41.91 -10.16 6.99
CA VAL A 11 -40.71 -9.34 7.23
C VAL A 11 -40.30 -8.70 5.90
N TRP A 12 -40.63 -7.42 5.73
CA TRP A 12 -40.04 -6.58 4.68
C TRP A 12 -38.65 -6.12 5.14
N MET A 13 -37.61 -6.84 4.71
CA MET A 13 -36.23 -6.43 4.93
C MET A 13 -35.82 -5.50 3.79
N VAL A 14 -35.82 -4.19 4.06
CA VAL A 14 -35.28 -3.18 3.15
C VAL A 14 -33.76 -3.33 3.14
N LEU A 15 -33.21 -3.84 2.04
CA LEU A 15 -31.78 -3.80 1.76
C LEU A 15 -31.39 -2.35 1.44
N SER A 16 -30.99 -1.60 2.47
CA SER A 16 -30.26 -0.34 2.27
C SER A 16 -28.84 -0.67 1.81
N ALA A 17 -28.62 -0.79 0.50
CA ALA A 17 -27.28 -0.83 -0.06
C ALA A 17 -26.60 0.52 0.20
N PRO A 18 -25.39 0.57 0.79
CA PRO A 18 -24.63 1.81 0.85
C PRO A 18 -24.27 2.20 -0.58
N VAL A 19 -24.77 3.35 -1.05
CA VAL A 19 -24.16 4.06 -2.17
C VAL A 19 -22.70 4.29 -1.79
N GLN A 20 -21.79 3.51 -2.37
CA GLN A 20 -20.38 3.88 -2.39
C GLN A 20 -20.30 5.14 -3.24
N ALA A 21 -20.28 6.31 -2.58
CA ALA A 21 -19.91 7.55 -3.23
C ALA A 21 -18.56 7.31 -3.91
N ALA A 22 -18.54 7.42 -5.24
CA ALA A 22 -17.31 7.32 -6.01
C ALA A 22 -16.31 8.33 -5.44
N GLU A 23 -15.16 7.84 -4.97
CA GLU A 23 -14.13 8.74 -4.42
C GLU A 23 -13.81 9.81 -5.48
N PRO A 24 -13.82 11.10 -5.11
CA PRO A 24 -13.60 12.17 -6.06
C PRO A 24 -12.24 11.95 -6.72
N MET A 25 -12.25 11.78 -8.05
CA MET A 25 -11.01 11.68 -8.81
C MET A 25 -10.14 12.90 -8.50
N PRO A 26 -8.83 12.71 -8.21
CA PRO A 26 -7.96 13.83 -7.90
C PRO A 26 -7.96 14.82 -9.07
N SER A 27 -7.96 16.12 -8.75
CA SER A 27 -7.80 17.16 -9.76
C SER A 27 -6.50 16.93 -10.56
N PRO A 28 -6.35 17.48 -11.79
CA PRO A 28 -5.10 17.38 -12.52
C PRO A 28 -3.89 17.87 -11.72
N ALA A 29 -4.07 18.90 -10.89
CA ALA A 29 -3.05 19.42 -9.99
C ALA A 29 -2.74 18.43 -8.85
N GLY A 30 -3.76 17.82 -8.24
CA GLY A 30 -3.62 16.76 -7.24
C GLY A 30 -2.90 15.52 -7.79
N ALA A 31 -3.25 15.09 -9.01
CA ALA A 31 -2.62 13.95 -9.67
C ALA A 31 -1.13 14.21 -9.98
N ALA A 32 -0.78 15.41 -10.48
CA ALA A 32 0.60 15.80 -10.72
C ALA A 32 1.40 15.86 -9.40
N HIS A 33 0.80 16.40 -8.34
CA HIS A 33 1.42 16.43 -7.03
C HIS A 33 1.68 15.02 -6.47
N LEU A 34 0.68 14.13 -6.53
CA LEU A 34 0.81 12.76 -6.06
C LEU A 34 1.93 12.01 -6.79
N LYS A 35 2.05 12.22 -8.11
CA LYS A 35 3.14 11.63 -8.91
C LYS A 35 4.51 12.11 -8.44
N ALA A 36 4.67 13.42 -8.21
CA ALA A 36 5.93 14.00 -7.74
C ALA A 36 6.30 13.50 -6.33
N GLU A 37 5.34 13.50 -5.40
CA GLU A 37 5.56 13.02 -4.03
C GLU A 37 5.87 11.53 -4.00
N ARG A 38 5.18 10.71 -4.79
CA ARG A 38 5.53 9.29 -4.94
C ARG A 38 6.98 9.11 -5.36
N GLY A 39 7.44 9.83 -6.40
CA GLY A 39 8.83 9.74 -6.86
C GLY A 39 9.84 10.20 -5.81
N ARG A 40 9.48 11.17 -4.95
CA ARG A 40 10.31 11.58 -3.80
C ARG A 40 10.36 10.49 -2.73
N ILE A 41 9.21 9.96 -2.33
CA ILE A 41 9.07 8.91 -1.31
C ILE A 41 9.84 7.64 -1.74
N GLU A 42 9.71 7.23 -3.00
CA GLU A 42 10.42 6.07 -3.54
C GLU A 42 11.94 6.28 -3.55
N ARG A 43 12.43 7.49 -3.85
CA ARG A 43 13.87 7.80 -3.77
C ARG A 43 14.40 7.65 -2.34
N VAL A 44 13.70 8.25 -1.36
CA VAL A 44 14.11 8.17 0.06
C VAL A 44 14.17 6.71 0.53
N PHE A 45 13.13 5.92 0.21
CA PHE A 45 13.11 4.50 0.53
C PHE A 45 14.28 3.74 -0.09
N VAL A 46 14.57 3.99 -1.37
CA VAL A 46 15.69 3.33 -2.07
C VAL A 46 17.04 3.66 -1.42
N ASP A 47 17.28 4.93 -1.10
CA ASP A 47 18.54 5.38 -0.50
C ASP A 47 18.72 4.81 0.91
N GLU A 48 17.63 4.76 1.70
CA GLU A 48 17.63 4.17 3.04
C GLU A 48 17.91 2.66 3.01
N VAL A 49 17.21 1.91 2.16
CA VAL A 49 17.41 0.46 2.02
C VAL A 49 18.80 0.12 1.49
N ALA A 50 19.32 0.93 0.56
CA ALA A 50 20.69 0.78 0.07
C ALA A 50 21.70 0.89 1.23
N GLY A 51 21.51 1.86 2.12
CA GLY A 51 22.32 2.01 3.34
C GLY A 51 22.20 0.83 4.31
N ILE A 52 20.98 0.33 4.55
CA ILE A 52 20.73 -0.81 5.45
C ILE A 52 21.38 -2.10 4.94
N ALA A 53 21.21 -2.38 3.64
CA ALA A 53 21.65 -3.63 3.03
C ALA A 53 23.12 -3.62 2.59
N GLY A 54 23.79 -2.46 2.65
CA GLY A 54 25.12 -2.31 2.04
C GLY A 54 25.11 -2.51 0.52
N ALA A 55 23.99 -2.14 -0.12
CA ALA A 55 23.75 -2.31 -1.55
C ALA A 55 23.75 -0.96 -2.27
N THR A 56 23.80 -0.99 -3.60
CA THR A 56 23.63 0.21 -4.43
C THR A 56 22.14 0.54 -4.61
N PRO A 57 21.76 1.82 -4.77
CA PRO A 57 20.40 2.22 -5.14
C PRO A 57 19.85 1.50 -6.38
N ALA A 58 20.73 1.18 -7.34
CA ALA A 58 20.38 0.42 -8.54
C ALA A 58 19.98 -1.03 -8.24
N GLN A 59 20.68 -1.70 -7.32
CA GLN A 59 20.33 -3.05 -6.86
C GLN A 59 18.96 -3.07 -6.17
N VAL A 60 18.68 -2.06 -5.33
CA VAL A 60 17.39 -1.93 -4.64
C VAL A 60 16.26 -1.70 -5.63
N ARG A 61 16.44 -0.80 -6.61
CA ARG A 61 15.43 -0.50 -7.65
C ARG A 61 15.05 -1.72 -8.48
N ARG A 62 15.93 -2.69 -8.70
CA ARG A 62 15.57 -3.95 -9.39
C ARG A 62 14.58 -4.81 -8.62
N GLY A 63 14.53 -4.67 -7.29
CA GLY A 63 13.55 -5.33 -6.44
C GLY A 63 12.23 -4.56 -6.31
N MET A 64 12.19 -3.30 -6.75
CA MET A 64 10.98 -2.50 -6.66
C MET A 64 9.92 -2.97 -7.65
N PRO A 65 8.64 -3.05 -7.23
CA PRO A 65 7.54 -3.37 -8.12
C PRO A 65 7.23 -2.22 -9.08
N ASP A 66 7.13 -2.54 -10.36
CA ASP A 66 6.55 -1.65 -11.37
C ASP A 66 5.03 -1.67 -11.26
N GLY A 67 4.46 -0.81 -10.40
CA GLY A 67 3.02 -0.58 -10.42
C GLY A 67 2.38 -0.18 -9.08
N PRO A 68 1.10 0.22 -9.12
CA PRO A 68 0.39 0.77 -7.97
C PRO A 68 -0.15 -0.28 -6.98
N ARG A 69 -0.07 -1.59 -7.27
CA ARG A 69 -0.85 -2.66 -6.60
C ARG A 69 -0.01 -3.81 -6.03
N ILE A 70 1.16 -3.52 -5.45
CA ILE A 70 1.89 -4.54 -4.70
C ILE A 70 2.00 -4.09 -3.24
N THR A 71 1.34 -4.87 -2.37
CA THR A 71 1.20 -4.68 -0.92
C THR A 71 2.45 -5.05 -0.12
N ASP A 72 3.47 -5.62 -0.77
CA ASP A 72 4.64 -6.19 -0.07
C ASP A 72 5.96 -5.73 -0.72
N THR A 73 6.13 -4.40 -0.83
CA THR A 73 7.32 -3.84 -1.49
C THR A 73 8.60 -4.18 -0.73
N GLY A 74 8.61 -4.05 0.59
CA GLY A 74 9.76 -4.36 1.45
C GLY A 74 10.20 -5.81 1.30
N ARG A 75 9.26 -6.75 1.37
CA ARG A 75 9.53 -8.19 1.19
C ARG A 75 10.15 -8.50 -0.17
N ARG A 76 9.60 -7.94 -1.25
CA ARG A 76 10.12 -8.18 -2.61
C ARG A 76 11.54 -7.62 -2.78
N VAL A 77 11.82 -6.47 -2.17
CA VAL A 77 13.16 -5.88 -2.18
C VAL A 77 14.14 -6.76 -1.40
N ILE A 78 13.75 -7.27 -0.22
CA ILE A 78 14.56 -8.24 0.53
C ILE A 78 14.88 -9.47 -0.32
N GLU A 79 13.86 -10.15 -0.85
CA GLU A 79 14.04 -11.35 -1.68
C GLU A 79 14.93 -11.07 -2.90
N SER A 80 14.75 -9.92 -3.55
CA SER A 80 15.59 -9.50 -4.67
C SER A 80 17.04 -9.25 -4.28
N LEU A 81 17.29 -8.59 -3.15
CA LEU A 81 18.65 -8.30 -2.68
C LEU A 81 19.39 -9.58 -2.28
N GLU A 82 18.71 -10.51 -1.61
CA GLU A 82 19.27 -11.80 -1.22
C GLU A 82 19.63 -12.64 -2.45
N HIS A 83 18.75 -12.65 -3.46
CA HIS A 83 19.03 -13.30 -4.73
C HIS A 83 20.23 -12.65 -5.46
N GLN A 84 20.30 -11.31 -5.48
CA GLN A 84 21.38 -10.58 -6.16
C GLN A 84 22.74 -10.74 -5.47
N THR A 85 22.76 -10.87 -4.15
CA THR A 85 24.00 -10.96 -3.36
C THR A 85 24.41 -12.41 -3.06
N GLY A 86 23.51 -13.37 -3.26
CA GLY A 86 23.73 -14.78 -2.94
C GLY A 86 23.84 -15.06 -1.43
N ARG A 87 23.47 -14.09 -0.58
CA ARG A 87 23.57 -14.17 0.87
C ARG A 87 22.27 -13.68 1.50
N PRO A 88 21.77 -14.34 2.56
CA PRO A 88 20.63 -13.83 3.30
C PRO A 88 21.00 -12.53 4.02
N LEU A 89 20.08 -11.57 4.04
CA LEU A 89 20.19 -10.41 4.92
C LEU A 89 20.04 -10.86 6.38
N SER A 90 20.68 -10.14 7.30
CA SER A 90 20.49 -10.42 8.72
C SER A 90 19.04 -10.14 9.16
N SER A 91 18.61 -10.72 10.27
CA SER A 91 17.30 -10.42 10.87
C SER A 91 17.10 -8.93 11.08
N ASP A 92 18.13 -8.23 11.54
CA ASP A 92 18.08 -6.81 11.85
C ASP A 92 17.97 -5.97 10.57
N GLN A 93 18.69 -6.36 9.51
CA GLN A 93 18.57 -5.71 8.19
C GLN A 93 17.17 -5.90 7.61
N ARG A 94 16.61 -7.12 7.68
CA ARG A 94 15.25 -7.40 7.22
C ARG A 94 14.22 -6.57 7.98
N ALA A 95 14.29 -6.57 9.31
CA ALA A 95 13.39 -5.78 10.16
C ALA A 95 13.52 -4.27 9.90
N ALA A 96 14.73 -3.77 9.67
CA ALA A 96 14.95 -2.37 9.32
C ALA A 96 14.35 -2.00 7.94
N ILE A 97 14.44 -2.89 6.95
CA ILE A 97 13.82 -2.70 5.64
C ILE A 97 12.29 -2.73 5.73
N GLU A 98 11.73 -3.63 6.52
CA GLU A 98 10.27 -3.68 6.78
C GLU A 98 9.79 -2.39 7.46
N ALA A 99 10.54 -1.88 8.44
CA ALA A 99 10.23 -0.59 9.06
C ALA A 99 10.33 0.59 8.06
N ALA A 100 11.29 0.54 7.13
CA ALA A 100 11.41 1.53 6.06
C ALA A 100 10.21 1.48 5.09
N ASP A 101 9.72 0.27 4.76
CA ASP A 101 8.54 0.14 3.91
C ASP A 101 7.26 0.62 4.63
N ALA A 102 7.10 0.32 5.92
CA ALA A 102 5.99 0.87 6.70
C ALA A 102 5.99 2.41 6.71
N ARG A 103 7.16 3.05 6.83
CA ARG A 103 7.29 4.52 6.69
C ARG A 103 6.94 4.99 5.28
N ARG A 104 7.39 4.28 4.25
CA ARG A 104 7.05 4.56 2.84
C ARG A 104 5.54 4.51 2.63
N GLU A 105 4.86 3.48 3.12
CA GLU A 105 3.41 3.34 2.99
C GLU A 105 2.65 4.46 3.70
N ALA A 106 3.04 4.78 4.94
CA ALA A 106 2.47 5.88 5.69
C ALA A 106 2.64 7.22 4.95
N ALA A 107 3.81 7.46 4.34
CA ALA A 107 4.06 8.65 3.54
C ALA A 107 3.19 8.67 2.26
N LEU A 108 3.04 7.54 1.57
CA LEU A 108 2.17 7.44 0.39
C LEU A 108 0.70 7.67 0.75
N ALA A 109 0.23 7.16 1.89
CA ALA A 109 -1.13 7.41 2.37
C ALA A 109 -1.37 8.90 2.64
N ARG A 110 -0.41 9.58 3.28
CA ARG A 110 -0.47 11.04 3.50
C ARG A 110 -0.48 11.81 2.18
N ALA A 111 0.41 11.47 1.25
CA ALA A 111 0.47 12.12 -0.06
C ALA A 111 -0.83 11.96 -0.87
N ARG A 112 -1.50 10.80 -0.78
CA ARG A 112 -2.82 10.59 -1.39
C ARG A 112 -3.88 11.50 -0.76
N ALA A 113 -3.90 11.60 0.56
CA ALA A 113 -4.83 12.48 1.27
C ALA A 113 -4.57 13.97 0.95
N ASP A 114 -3.30 14.39 0.83
CA ASP A 114 -2.94 15.74 0.42
C ASP A 114 -3.36 16.04 -1.02
N ALA A 115 -3.16 15.09 -1.93
CA ALA A 115 -3.56 15.22 -3.33
C ALA A 115 -5.08 15.32 -3.52
N ALA A 116 -5.87 14.63 -2.70
CA ALA A 116 -7.33 14.70 -2.74
C ALA A 116 -7.89 16.07 -2.28
N ARG A 117 -7.10 16.85 -1.53
CA ARG A 117 -7.47 18.20 -1.07
C ARG A 117 -7.12 19.33 -2.05
N ARG A 118 -6.47 19.01 -3.18
CA ARG A 118 -6.02 19.98 -4.17
C ARG A 118 -6.82 19.89 -5.46
#